data_AF-A0A956LL66-F1
#
_entry.id   AF-A0A956LL66-F1
#
_cell.length_a   1.000
_cell.length_b   1.000
_cell.length_c   1.000
_cell.angle_alpha   90.00
_cell.angle_beta   90.00
_cell.angle_gamma   90.00
#
_symmetry.space_group_name_H-M   'P 1'
#
loop_
_entity.id
_entity.type
_entity.pdbx_description
1 polymer ?
#
loop_
_entity_poly.entity_id
_entity_poly.type
_entity_poly.pdbx_seq_one_letter_code
_entity_poly.pdbx_strand_id
1 'polypeptide(L)'
;MPRSRPRAEKAITVTASSRERASIERAAAARGLTPADYLLELHARAQAPEASPSEESTPRRPKLAIRARHGRVYHGDSRALLDKVLEPASVDLVVTSPPYGLVFKKSYGNEDADRYLEWFRPFARGLRRVLKPSGSLVIDIGGAWNRGEPTRSLYHFKLLVMLCEEFGFKLAQEFYWWNPARLPSPAEWVNVRRIRVKDAIDCVWWLSPTAYPRASNRRVLQPYSADMERLLRRSYRVKSRPSGHAITDKFNHRNRGSIPPNLLVAGNNESNSAYIKYCQERGLTVHPARFSAAIPRFFVRMLTDPGDLVVDPFGGSCVTGEVCEALGRQWRCCELREEYIDGARGRFQRGRDDDGAPTGGARAKPYELWAPALLDADEDEAPLADDGGRARPSS
;
A
#
# COMPACT_ATOMS: atom_id res chain seq x y z
N MET A 1 -44.00 41.97 -38.82
CA MET A 1 -43.43 41.21 -37.68
C MET A 1 -43.72 39.72 -37.88
N PRO A 2 -42.77 38.90 -38.35
CA PRO A 2 -43.01 37.47 -38.48
C PRO A 2 -42.77 36.79 -37.13
N ARG A 3 -43.79 36.04 -36.67
CA ARG A 3 -43.75 35.19 -35.47
C ARG A 3 -42.73 34.05 -35.67
N SER A 4 -41.79 33.88 -34.75
CA SER A 4 -40.88 32.72 -34.73
C SER A 4 -41.66 31.43 -34.51
N ARG A 5 -41.60 30.50 -35.46
CA ARG A 5 -42.07 29.12 -35.27
C ARG A 5 -41.14 28.41 -34.27
N PRO A 6 -41.67 27.60 -33.34
CA PRO A 6 -40.83 26.76 -32.48
C PRO A 6 -40.07 25.74 -33.35
N ARG A 7 -38.78 25.52 -33.02
CA ARG A 7 -37.94 24.50 -33.66
C ARG A 7 -38.60 23.13 -33.45
N ALA A 8 -38.77 22.36 -34.52
CA ALA A 8 -39.28 20.99 -34.45
C ALA A 8 -38.36 20.11 -33.58
N GLU A 9 -38.93 19.44 -32.57
CA GLU A 9 -38.24 18.38 -31.84
C GLU A 9 -37.90 17.24 -32.80
N LYS A 10 -36.60 16.93 -32.94
CA LYS A 10 -36.16 15.77 -33.71
C LYS A 10 -36.38 14.51 -32.86
N ALA A 11 -37.47 13.79 -33.10
CA ALA A 11 -37.65 12.46 -32.55
C ALA A 11 -36.67 11.49 -33.23
N ILE A 12 -35.88 10.77 -32.44
CA ILE A 12 -34.96 9.72 -32.91
C ILE A 12 -35.54 8.38 -32.46
N THR A 13 -35.81 7.50 -33.41
CA THR A 13 -36.24 6.12 -33.13
C THR A 13 -35.00 5.23 -33.02
N VAL A 14 -34.81 4.62 -31.86
CA VAL A 14 -33.73 3.63 -31.62
C VAL A 14 -34.33 2.23 -31.64
N THR A 15 -33.89 1.41 -32.58
CA THR A 15 -34.30 0.01 -32.69
C THR A 15 -33.34 -0.86 -31.88
N ALA A 16 -33.87 -1.71 -31.00
CA ALA A 16 -33.10 -2.63 -30.17
C ALA A 16 -33.77 -4.00 -30.17
N SER A 17 -32.98 -5.08 -30.10
CA SER A 17 -33.49 -6.43 -29.89
C SER A 17 -34.19 -6.56 -28.54
N SER A 18 -35.02 -7.58 -28.38
CA SER A 18 -35.72 -7.85 -27.10
C SER A 18 -34.75 -7.99 -25.92
N ARG A 19 -33.55 -8.54 -26.16
CA ARG A 19 -32.50 -8.68 -25.15
C ARG A 19 -31.88 -7.33 -24.76
N GLU A 20 -31.59 -6.49 -25.74
CA GLU A 20 -31.03 -5.15 -25.51
C GLU A 20 -32.05 -4.26 -24.81
N ARG A 21 -33.32 -4.32 -25.20
CA ARG A 21 -34.39 -3.58 -24.55
C ARG A 21 -34.54 -3.95 -23.07
N ALA A 22 -34.58 -5.25 -22.76
CA ALA A 22 -34.60 -5.71 -21.37
C ALA A 22 -33.35 -5.29 -20.58
N SER A 23 -32.20 -5.20 -21.25
CA SER A 23 -30.97 -4.70 -20.62
C SER A 23 -31.04 -3.20 -20.31
N ILE A 24 -31.55 -2.40 -21.25
CA ILE A 24 -31.74 -0.94 -21.09
C ILE A 24 -32.73 -0.66 -19.96
N GLU A 25 -33.86 -1.37 -19.93
CA GLU A 25 -34.90 -1.21 -18.91
C GLU A 25 -34.37 -1.54 -17.50
N ARG A 26 -33.62 -2.63 -17.34
CA ARG A 26 -32.97 -2.96 -16.07
C ARG A 26 -31.96 -1.90 -15.62
N ALA A 27 -31.13 -1.42 -16.54
CA ALA A 27 -30.11 -0.42 -16.24
C ALA A 27 -30.72 0.94 -15.89
N ALA A 28 -31.80 1.33 -16.57
CA ALA A 28 -32.56 2.54 -16.29
C ALA A 28 -33.25 2.45 -14.92
N ALA A 29 -33.92 1.33 -14.62
CA ALA A 29 -34.58 1.10 -13.33
C ALA A 29 -33.60 1.13 -12.14
N ALA A 30 -32.40 0.56 -12.29
CA ALA A 30 -31.36 0.59 -11.27
C ALA A 30 -30.88 2.02 -10.94
N ARG A 31 -31.15 2.99 -11.82
CA ARG A 31 -30.82 4.42 -11.66
C ARG A 31 -32.04 5.31 -11.39
N GLY A 32 -33.24 4.73 -11.29
CA GLY A 32 -34.47 5.50 -11.12
C GLY A 32 -34.85 6.34 -12.34
N LEU A 33 -34.41 5.94 -13.54
CA LEU A 33 -34.63 6.66 -14.80
C LEU A 33 -35.60 5.91 -15.71
N THR A 34 -36.26 6.63 -16.62
CA THR A 34 -36.94 5.98 -17.74
C THR A 34 -35.91 5.47 -18.76
N PRO A 35 -36.23 4.46 -19.60
CA PRO A 35 -35.34 4.01 -20.67
C PRO A 35 -34.90 5.15 -21.61
N ALA A 36 -35.78 6.12 -21.86
CA ALA A 36 -35.48 7.29 -22.69
C ALA A 36 -34.48 8.22 -22.01
N ASP A 37 -34.69 8.55 -20.74
CA ASP A 37 -33.77 9.40 -19.96
C ASP A 37 -32.40 8.75 -19.80
N TYR A 38 -32.37 7.43 -19.60
CA TYR A 38 -31.13 6.67 -19.52
C TYR A 38 -30.34 6.71 -20.84
N LEU A 39 -31.01 6.56 -21.99
CA LEU A 39 -30.37 6.67 -23.31
C LEU A 39 -29.90 8.10 -23.61
N LEU A 40 -30.66 9.12 -23.21
CA LEU A 40 -30.26 10.52 -23.33
C LEU A 40 -29.05 10.84 -22.44
N GLU A 41 -28.99 10.30 -21.22
CA GLU A 41 -27.84 10.44 -20.33
C GLU A 41 -26.60 9.76 -20.92
N LEU A 42 -26.75 8.55 -21.47
CA LEU A 42 -25.66 7.85 -22.16
C LEU A 42 -25.17 8.63 -23.37
N HIS A 43 -26.09 9.16 -24.19
CA HIS A 43 -25.75 9.99 -25.34
C HIS A 43 -25.04 11.27 -24.91
N ALA A 44 -25.51 11.94 -23.87
CA ALA A 44 -24.87 13.12 -23.31
C ALA A 44 -23.46 12.82 -22.77
N ARG A 45 -23.24 11.63 -22.19
CA ARG A 45 -21.90 11.17 -21.77
C ARG A 45 -20.99 10.80 -22.94
N ALA A 46 -21.53 10.25 -24.02
CA ALA A 46 -20.78 9.92 -25.22
C ALA A 46 -20.45 11.17 -26.07
N GLN A 47 -21.29 12.21 -25.99
CA GLN A 47 -21.12 13.52 -26.63
C GLN A 47 -20.39 14.52 -25.75
N ALA A 48 -20.35 14.30 -24.43
CA ALA A 48 -19.46 15.05 -23.57
C ALA A 48 -18.07 14.94 -24.19
N PRO A 49 -17.35 16.05 -24.36
CA PRO A 49 -15.96 15.94 -24.76
C PRO A 49 -15.35 14.93 -23.81
N GLU A 50 -14.74 13.86 -24.35
CA GLU A 50 -13.68 13.19 -23.60
C GLU A 50 -12.90 14.35 -23.01
N ALA A 51 -12.80 14.42 -21.69
CA ALA A 51 -11.84 15.32 -21.11
C ALA A 51 -10.53 14.87 -21.75
N SER A 52 -10.11 15.58 -22.79
CA SER A 52 -8.76 15.55 -23.28
C SER A 52 -7.95 15.67 -22.01
N PRO A 53 -6.99 14.76 -21.74
CA PRO A 53 -6.17 14.89 -20.56
C PRO A 53 -5.69 16.33 -20.60
N SER A 54 -6.18 17.14 -19.65
CA SER A 54 -5.83 18.55 -19.56
C SER A 54 -4.34 18.58 -19.75
N GLU A 55 -3.81 19.28 -20.76
CA GLU A 55 -2.37 19.31 -21.06
C GLU A 55 -1.62 19.23 -19.74
N GLU A 56 -1.07 18.06 -19.44
CA GLU A 56 -0.73 17.74 -18.06
C GLU A 56 0.49 18.62 -17.78
N SER A 57 0.25 19.79 -17.18
CA SER A 57 1.27 20.83 -17.09
C SER A 57 2.45 20.18 -16.40
N THR A 58 3.56 19.99 -17.13
CA THR A 58 4.61 19.10 -16.64
C THR A 58 5.01 19.55 -15.24
N PRO A 59 4.96 18.66 -14.23
CA PRO A 59 5.03 19.10 -12.85
C PRO A 59 6.31 19.90 -12.61
N ARG A 60 6.18 21.01 -11.87
CA ARG A 60 7.30 21.90 -11.57
C ARG A 60 8.33 21.15 -10.73
N ARG A 61 9.61 21.49 -10.91
CA ARG A 61 10.70 20.92 -10.11
C ARG A 61 10.41 21.16 -8.61
N PRO A 62 10.44 20.12 -7.76
CA PRO A 62 10.05 20.27 -6.37
C PRO A 62 11.12 21.06 -5.59
N LYS A 63 10.70 21.80 -4.56
CA LYS A 63 11.57 22.68 -3.77
C LYS A 63 12.19 21.90 -2.61
N LEU A 64 13.45 22.17 -2.27
CA LEU A 64 14.05 21.58 -1.06
C LEU A 64 13.41 22.21 0.19
N ALA A 65 12.83 21.37 1.06
CA ALA A 65 12.12 21.84 2.26
C ALA A 65 12.83 21.49 3.57
N ILE A 66 13.50 20.33 3.63
CA ILE A 66 14.29 19.88 4.77
C ILE A 66 15.62 19.32 4.27
N ARG A 67 16.72 19.67 4.96
CA ARG A 67 18.03 19.07 4.78
C ARG A 67 18.46 18.44 6.11
N ALA A 68 18.69 17.14 6.10
CA ALA A 68 19.21 16.36 7.21
C ALA A 68 20.66 15.93 6.94
N ARG A 69 21.23 15.09 7.81
CA ARG A 69 22.64 14.64 7.72
C ARG A 69 22.88 13.78 6.48
N HIS A 70 22.02 12.81 6.20
CA HIS A 70 22.13 11.88 5.09
C HIS A 70 21.07 12.10 4.00
N GLY A 71 20.06 12.94 4.22
CA GLY A 71 19.03 13.12 3.22
C GLY A 71 18.27 14.44 3.19
N ARG A 72 17.23 14.45 2.37
CA ARG A 72 16.49 15.65 1.96
C ARG A 72 15.01 15.34 1.79
N VAL A 73 14.15 16.27 2.22
CA VAL A 73 12.73 16.29 1.87
C VAL A 73 12.48 17.38 0.83
N TYR A 74 11.77 17.03 -0.23
CA TYR A 74 11.32 17.95 -1.26
C TYR A 74 9.82 18.19 -1.16
N HIS A 75 9.40 19.45 -1.31
CA HIS A 75 8.01 19.87 -1.42
C HIS A 75 7.63 19.99 -2.90
N GLY A 76 6.69 19.15 -3.33
CA GLY A 76 6.10 19.20 -4.66
C GLY A 76 5.70 17.83 -5.17
N ASP A 77 5.32 17.80 -6.45
CA ASP A 77 4.91 16.59 -7.14
C ASP A 77 6.11 15.66 -7.36
N SER A 78 6.01 14.42 -6.88
CA SER A 78 7.11 13.46 -6.96
C SER A 78 7.36 12.93 -8.36
N ARG A 79 6.44 13.11 -9.32
CA ARG A 79 6.74 12.91 -10.75
C ARG A 79 7.91 13.78 -11.18
N ALA A 80 7.95 15.05 -10.74
CA ALA A 80 9.06 15.93 -11.06
C ALA A 80 10.35 15.59 -10.27
N LEU A 81 10.25 15.01 -9.05
CA LEU A 81 11.43 14.44 -8.38
C LEU A 81 12.00 13.30 -9.24
N LEU A 82 11.13 12.36 -9.62
CA LEU A 82 11.46 11.16 -10.38
C LEU A 82 11.89 11.45 -11.81
N ASP A 83 11.53 12.58 -12.42
CA ASP A 83 11.86 12.87 -13.83
C ASP A 83 12.94 13.96 -13.99
N LYS A 84 13.00 14.95 -13.07
CA LYS A 84 13.80 16.17 -13.24
C LYS A 84 14.89 16.38 -12.16
N VAL A 85 14.95 15.52 -11.14
CA VAL A 85 15.88 15.69 -10.01
C VAL A 85 16.78 14.48 -9.82
N LEU A 86 16.24 13.27 -9.90
CA LEU A 86 17.02 12.04 -9.76
C LEU A 86 17.67 11.66 -11.09
N GLU A 87 18.89 11.14 -11.03
CA GLU A 87 19.56 10.64 -12.24
C GLU A 87 18.99 9.27 -12.64
N PRO A 88 18.98 8.91 -13.94
CA PRO A 88 18.67 7.55 -14.37
C PRO A 88 19.58 6.53 -13.68
N ALA A 89 19.03 5.35 -13.36
CA ALA A 89 19.80 4.24 -12.75
C ALA A 89 20.69 4.64 -11.55
N SER A 90 20.19 5.53 -10.67
CA SER A 90 20.93 6.07 -9.53
C SER A 90 20.40 5.60 -8.17
N VAL A 91 19.19 5.07 -8.12
CA VAL A 91 18.49 4.69 -6.88
C VAL A 91 18.67 3.19 -6.60
N ASP A 92 19.06 2.86 -5.36
CA ASP A 92 19.24 1.48 -4.91
C ASP A 92 17.93 0.87 -4.41
N LEU A 93 17.11 1.66 -3.71
CA LEU A 93 15.83 1.22 -3.18
C LEU A 93 14.80 2.35 -3.27
N VAL A 94 13.64 2.03 -3.84
CA VAL A 94 12.42 2.79 -3.55
C VAL A 94 11.62 1.99 -2.53
N VAL A 95 11.25 2.62 -1.41
CA VAL A 95 10.32 2.03 -0.44
C VAL A 95 9.26 3.07 -0.11
N THR A 96 8.00 2.72 -0.33
CA THR A 96 6.91 3.70 -0.27
C THR A 96 5.56 3.05 0.02
N SER A 97 4.62 3.87 0.44
CA SER A 97 3.21 3.54 0.61
C SER A 97 2.40 4.64 -0.10
N PRO A 98 2.04 4.47 -1.38
CA PRO A 98 1.25 5.45 -2.11
C PRO A 98 -0.10 5.72 -1.43
N PRO A 99 -0.73 6.89 -1.65
CA PRO A 99 -2.12 7.09 -1.24
C PRO A 99 -2.99 5.97 -1.84
N TYR A 100 -3.76 5.27 -1.01
CA TYR A 100 -4.52 4.10 -1.44
C TYR A 100 -5.75 4.51 -2.27
N GLY A 101 -6.10 3.72 -3.28
CA GLY A 101 -7.32 3.86 -4.09
C GLY A 101 -8.59 3.49 -3.32
N LEU A 102 -8.87 4.22 -2.23
CA LEU A 102 -10.01 3.93 -1.35
C LEU A 102 -11.26 4.61 -1.88
N VAL A 103 -12.34 3.84 -1.92
CA VAL A 103 -13.70 4.28 -2.29
C VAL A 103 -14.23 5.41 -1.38
N PHE A 104 -13.72 5.54 -0.16
CA PHE A 104 -13.99 6.67 0.72
C PHE A 104 -12.84 7.69 0.66
N LYS A 105 -13.17 8.93 0.30
CA LYS A 105 -12.23 10.07 0.35
C LYS A 105 -11.73 10.24 1.78
N LYS A 106 -10.49 9.82 2.06
CA LYS A 106 -9.75 10.28 3.24
C LYS A 106 -9.27 11.71 2.97
N SER A 107 -9.02 12.49 4.02
CA SER A 107 -8.58 13.88 3.94
C SER A 107 -7.26 14.10 3.17
N TYR A 108 -6.53 13.03 2.84
CA TYR A 108 -5.27 13.09 2.11
C TYR A 108 -5.38 12.96 0.57
N GLY A 109 -6.59 12.85 0.01
CA GLY A 109 -6.78 12.69 -1.43
C GLY A 109 -6.51 11.25 -1.86
N ASN A 110 -7.58 10.51 -2.12
CA ASN A 110 -7.51 9.18 -2.71
C ASN A 110 -8.04 9.28 -4.15
N GLU A 111 -7.38 8.58 -5.06
CA GLU A 111 -7.88 8.40 -6.43
C GLU A 111 -8.90 7.26 -6.49
N ASP A 112 -9.83 7.34 -7.44
CA ASP A 112 -10.81 6.28 -7.68
C ASP A 112 -10.08 4.97 -8.08
N ALA A 113 -10.49 3.83 -7.54
CA ALA A 113 -9.88 2.53 -7.84
C ALA A 113 -9.84 2.23 -9.35
N ASP A 114 -10.82 2.73 -10.12
CA ASP A 114 -10.89 2.55 -11.57
C ASP A 114 -9.92 3.45 -12.34
N ARG A 115 -9.46 4.55 -11.72
CA ARG A 115 -8.48 5.49 -12.30
C ARG A 115 -7.09 5.37 -11.67
N TYR A 116 -6.97 4.58 -10.61
CA TYR A 116 -5.74 4.41 -9.86
C TYR A 116 -4.56 3.96 -10.72
N LEU A 117 -4.81 3.02 -11.64
CA LEU A 117 -3.77 2.51 -12.54
C LEU A 117 -3.23 3.64 -13.42
N GLU A 118 -4.11 4.37 -14.10
CA GLU A 118 -3.74 5.48 -14.97
C GLU A 118 -2.99 6.58 -14.20
N TRP A 119 -3.47 6.93 -13.00
CA TRP A 119 -2.77 7.86 -12.11
C TRP A 119 -1.37 7.37 -11.73
N PHE A 120 -1.17 6.06 -11.52
CA PHE A 120 0.12 5.51 -11.12
C PHE A 120 1.13 5.39 -12.28
N ARG A 121 0.68 5.33 -13.54
CA ARG A 121 1.56 5.12 -14.71
C ARG A 121 2.72 6.10 -14.82
N PRO A 122 2.54 7.42 -14.65
CA PRO A 122 3.66 8.36 -14.69
C PRO A 122 4.71 8.07 -13.60
N PHE A 123 4.27 7.66 -12.41
CA PHE A 123 5.17 7.25 -11.34
C PHE A 123 5.90 5.95 -11.70
N ALA A 124 5.19 4.94 -12.22
CA ALA A 124 5.81 3.68 -12.65
C ALA A 124 6.93 3.89 -13.67
N ARG A 125 6.74 4.80 -14.64
CA ARG A 125 7.77 5.22 -15.60
C ARG A 125 8.97 5.86 -14.90
N GLY A 126 8.73 6.84 -14.03
CA GLY A 126 9.78 7.51 -13.27
C GLY A 126 10.56 6.55 -12.37
N LEU A 127 9.87 5.65 -11.67
CA LEU A 127 10.45 4.60 -10.83
C LEU A 127 11.35 3.66 -11.64
N ARG A 128 10.87 3.20 -12.81
CA ARG A 128 11.66 2.33 -13.69
C ARG A 128 12.94 3.02 -14.17
N ARG A 129 12.85 4.32 -14.47
CA ARG A 129 13.96 5.14 -14.96
C ARG A 129 15.06 5.32 -13.91
N VAL A 130 14.69 5.61 -12.67
CA VAL A 130 15.66 6.00 -11.63
C VAL A 130 16.31 4.80 -10.94
N LEU A 131 15.67 3.63 -10.94
CA LEU A 131 16.20 2.44 -10.28
C LEU A 131 17.41 1.86 -11.02
N LYS A 132 18.46 1.52 -10.27
CA LYS A 132 19.58 0.71 -10.77
C LYS A 132 19.08 -0.66 -11.26
N PRO A 133 19.76 -1.32 -12.21
CA PRO A 133 19.44 -2.70 -12.60
C PRO A 133 19.40 -3.69 -11.42
N SER A 134 20.25 -3.47 -10.41
CA SER A 134 20.32 -4.23 -9.17
C SER A 134 19.44 -3.68 -8.04
N GLY A 135 18.70 -2.60 -8.29
CA GLY A 135 17.87 -1.92 -7.30
C GLY A 135 16.53 -2.62 -7.05
N SER A 136 15.82 -2.17 -6.03
CA SER A 136 14.52 -2.73 -5.64
C SER A 136 13.44 -1.65 -5.52
N LEU A 137 12.21 -2.02 -5.83
CA LEU A 137 10.99 -1.25 -5.60
C LEU A 137 10.14 -2.00 -4.58
N VAL A 138 9.86 -1.39 -3.44
CA VAL A 138 8.98 -1.95 -2.41
C VAL A 138 7.78 -1.03 -2.26
N ILE A 139 6.60 -1.56 -2.57
CA ILE A 139 5.33 -0.84 -2.46
C ILE A 139 4.46 -1.52 -1.41
N ASP A 140 4.19 -0.81 -0.33
CA ASP A 140 3.10 -1.15 0.59
C ASP A 140 1.78 -0.61 0.03
N ILE A 141 0.78 -1.49 -0.11
CA ILE A 141 -0.53 -1.13 -0.63
C ILE A 141 -1.62 -1.94 0.06
N GLY A 142 -2.54 -1.23 0.71
CA GLY A 142 -3.72 -1.83 1.33
C GLY A 142 -4.80 -2.15 0.32
N GLY A 143 -5.63 -3.15 0.62
CA GLY A 143 -6.83 -3.41 -0.19
C GLY A 143 -7.99 -2.47 0.16
N ALA A 144 -8.99 -2.44 -0.71
CA ALA A 144 -10.22 -1.67 -0.53
C ALA A 144 -11.46 -2.57 -0.69
N TRP A 145 -12.57 -2.19 -0.06
CA TRP A 145 -13.88 -2.83 -0.24
C TRP A 145 -14.67 -2.11 -1.32
N ASN A 146 -15.44 -2.86 -2.11
CA ASN A 146 -16.35 -2.28 -3.09
C ASN A 146 -17.51 -1.60 -2.37
N ARG A 147 -18.02 -0.50 -2.95
CA ARG A 147 -19.09 0.28 -2.32
C ARG A 147 -20.36 -0.56 -2.23
N GLY A 148 -20.91 -0.68 -1.02
CA GLY A 148 -22.20 -1.35 -0.80
C GLY A 148 -22.18 -2.87 -0.92
N GLU A 149 -21.01 -3.48 -1.16
CA GLU A 149 -20.87 -4.92 -1.32
C GLU A 149 -19.80 -5.49 -0.37
N PRO A 150 -19.97 -6.73 0.13
CA PRO A 150 -18.96 -7.42 0.93
C PRO A 150 -17.90 -8.09 0.04
N THR A 151 -17.46 -7.39 -1.00
CA THR A 151 -16.46 -7.82 -1.99
C THR A 151 -15.26 -6.86 -2.00
N ARG A 152 -14.09 -7.36 -2.41
CA ARG A 152 -12.83 -6.60 -2.43
C ARG A 152 -12.59 -6.01 -3.81
N SER A 153 -12.04 -4.79 -3.84
CA SER A 153 -11.48 -4.22 -5.05
C SER A 153 -10.16 -4.89 -5.40
N LEU A 154 -9.97 -5.19 -6.68
CA LEU A 154 -8.76 -5.83 -7.20
C LEU A 154 -7.66 -4.82 -7.60
N TYR A 155 -7.85 -3.51 -7.35
CA TYR A 155 -6.99 -2.46 -7.91
C TYR A 155 -5.49 -2.64 -7.59
N HIS A 156 -5.15 -3.11 -6.40
CA HIS A 156 -3.78 -3.31 -5.95
C HIS A 156 -3.12 -4.55 -6.60
N PHE A 157 -3.91 -5.57 -6.96
CA PHE A 157 -3.44 -6.68 -7.79
C PHE A 157 -3.27 -6.24 -9.25
N LYS A 158 -4.22 -5.46 -9.78
CA LYS A 158 -4.09 -4.88 -11.12
C LYS A 158 -2.87 -3.98 -11.24
N LEU A 159 -2.54 -3.24 -10.18
CA LEU A 159 -1.32 -2.44 -10.08
C LEU A 159 -0.06 -3.32 -10.21
N LEU A 160 0.00 -4.42 -9.45
CA LEU A 160 1.11 -5.37 -9.53
C LEU A 160 1.29 -5.92 -10.96
N VAL A 161 0.18 -6.37 -11.58
CA VAL A 161 0.19 -6.88 -12.95
C VAL A 161 0.67 -5.81 -13.92
N MET A 162 0.13 -4.59 -13.85
CA MET A 162 0.55 -3.47 -14.69
C MET A 162 2.06 -3.15 -14.53
N LEU A 163 2.58 -3.13 -13.31
CA LEU A 163 4.01 -2.88 -13.07
C LEU A 163 4.89 -3.98 -13.70
N CYS A 164 4.45 -5.23 -13.67
CA CYS A 164 5.19 -6.35 -14.25
C CYS A 164 5.09 -6.41 -15.77
N GLU A 165 3.88 -6.35 -16.31
CA GLU A 165 3.61 -6.58 -17.73
C GLU A 165 3.91 -5.35 -18.59
N GLU A 166 3.60 -4.15 -18.09
CA GLU A 166 3.72 -2.92 -18.87
C GLU A 166 5.04 -2.18 -18.62
N PHE A 167 5.55 -2.21 -17.38
CA PHE A 167 6.79 -1.52 -16.98
C PHE A 167 7.99 -2.46 -16.79
N GLY A 168 7.81 -3.76 -17.04
CA GLY A 168 8.87 -4.76 -17.08
C GLY A 168 9.53 -5.04 -15.72
N PHE A 169 8.87 -4.72 -14.60
CA PHE A 169 9.36 -5.11 -13.29
C PHE A 169 9.25 -6.63 -13.10
N LYS A 170 10.17 -7.20 -12.32
CA LYS A 170 10.10 -8.58 -11.84
C LYS A 170 9.62 -8.56 -10.40
N LEU A 171 8.56 -9.32 -10.11
CA LEU A 171 8.17 -9.61 -8.73
C LEU A 171 9.24 -10.53 -8.14
N ALA A 172 10.07 -9.97 -7.25
CA ALA A 172 11.10 -10.73 -6.56
C ALA A 172 10.48 -11.61 -5.49
N GLN A 173 9.56 -11.05 -4.70
CA GLN A 173 8.75 -11.78 -3.72
C GLN A 173 7.58 -10.92 -3.23
N GLU A 174 6.44 -11.55 -2.98
CA GLU A 174 5.32 -10.95 -2.25
C GLU A 174 5.52 -11.05 -0.74
N PHE A 175 5.25 -9.94 -0.05
CA PHE A 175 5.21 -9.87 1.41
C PHE A 175 3.82 -9.43 1.86
N TYR A 176 3.48 -9.79 3.09
CA TYR A 176 2.22 -9.44 3.73
C TYR A 176 2.51 -8.74 5.05
N TRP A 177 2.01 -7.53 5.22
CA TRP A 177 2.12 -6.81 6.47
C TRP A 177 0.84 -6.98 7.29
N TRP A 178 0.92 -7.80 8.33
CA TRP A 178 -0.12 -7.86 9.35
C TRP A 178 0.06 -6.73 10.36
N ASN A 179 -0.98 -5.89 10.47
CA ASN A 179 -1.08 -4.85 11.48
C ASN A 179 -2.09 -5.25 12.57
N PRO A 180 -1.63 -5.70 13.75
CA PRO A 180 -2.50 -6.11 14.86
C PRO A 180 -3.39 -4.98 15.37
N ALA A 181 -2.94 -3.73 15.24
CA ALA A 181 -3.63 -2.54 15.73
C ALA A 181 -4.75 -2.03 14.79
N ARG A 182 -4.96 -2.65 13.61
CA ARG A 182 -6.10 -2.29 12.77
C ARG A 182 -7.42 -2.51 13.52
N LEU A 183 -8.41 -1.67 13.26
CA LEU A 183 -9.75 -1.88 13.81
C LEU A 183 -10.49 -2.95 12.98
N PRO A 184 -11.51 -3.62 13.55
CA PRO A 184 -12.37 -4.55 12.81
C PRO A 184 -13.24 -3.78 11.81
N SER A 185 -12.68 -3.45 10.66
CA SER A 185 -13.30 -2.69 9.57
C SER A 185 -13.39 -3.50 8.28
N PRO A 186 -14.40 -3.26 7.43
CA PRO A 186 -15.55 -2.36 7.62
C PRO A 186 -16.57 -2.95 8.61
N ALA A 187 -17.06 -2.11 9.52
CA ALA A 187 -17.90 -2.55 10.64
C ALA A 187 -19.18 -3.26 10.18
N GLU A 188 -19.76 -2.84 9.06
CA GLU A 188 -20.97 -3.45 8.49
C GLU A 188 -20.79 -4.96 8.21
N TRP A 189 -19.66 -5.36 7.62
CA TRP A 189 -19.42 -6.75 7.23
C TRP A 189 -18.78 -7.57 8.35
N VAL A 190 -17.97 -6.93 9.22
CA VAL A 190 -17.18 -7.61 10.25
C VAL A 190 -17.91 -7.69 11.59
N ASN A 191 -18.51 -6.59 12.07
CA ASN A 191 -19.11 -6.54 13.42
C ASN A 191 -20.63 -6.65 13.41
N VAL A 192 -21.29 -6.07 12.40
CA VAL A 192 -22.75 -6.05 12.30
C VAL A 192 -23.27 -7.35 11.70
N ARG A 193 -22.91 -7.66 10.45
CA ARG A 193 -23.37 -8.88 9.76
C ARG A 193 -22.52 -10.11 10.07
N ARG A 194 -21.28 -9.91 10.55
CA ARG A 194 -20.33 -10.97 10.93
C ARG A 194 -20.07 -12.00 9.82
N ILE A 195 -20.13 -11.57 8.57
CA ILE A 195 -19.91 -12.42 7.38
C ILE A 195 -18.50 -12.31 6.81
N ARG A 196 -17.65 -11.45 7.38
CA ARG A 196 -16.25 -11.25 6.99
C ARG A 196 -15.36 -11.12 8.21
N VAL A 197 -14.10 -11.50 8.06
CA VAL A 197 -13.08 -11.32 9.09
C VAL A 197 -12.44 -9.93 8.99
N LYS A 198 -11.74 -9.55 10.07
CA LYS A 198 -10.99 -8.29 10.16
C LYS A 198 -9.95 -8.16 9.03
N ASP A 199 -10.04 -7.08 8.27
CA ASP A 199 -9.07 -6.72 7.23
C ASP A 199 -7.80 -6.11 7.84
N ALA A 200 -6.88 -6.96 8.28
CA ALA A 200 -5.69 -6.58 9.04
C ALA A 200 -4.37 -6.63 8.25
N ILE A 201 -4.41 -7.02 6.96
CA ILE A 201 -3.23 -7.31 6.16
C ILE A 201 -3.14 -6.36 4.97
N ASP A 202 -1.98 -5.72 4.82
CA ASP A 202 -1.60 -5.03 3.59
C ASP A 202 -0.66 -5.90 2.75
N CYS A 203 -0.70 -5.68 1.45
CA CYS A 203 0.19 -6.32 0.52
C CYS A 203 1.45 -5.46 0.34
N VAL A 204 2.62 -6.09 0.43
CA VAL A 204 3.90 -5.42 0.21
C VAL A 204 4.60 -6.11 -0.96
N TRP A 205 4.66 -5.41 -2.09
CA TRP A 205 5.24 -5.95 -3.32
C TRP A 205 6.72 -5.59 -3.39
N TRP A 206 7.62 -6.59 -3.30
CA TRP A 206 9.03 -6.40 -3.63
C TRP A 206 9.26 -6.72 -5.10
N LEU A 207 9.42 -5.65 -5.87
CA LEU A 207 9.67 -5.62 -7.29
C LEU A 207 11.13 -5.23 -7.57
N SER A 208 11.61 -5.52 -8.77
CA SER A 208 12.97 -5.19 -9.18
C SER A 208 13.07 -5.03 -10.71
N PRO A 209 14.04 -4.25 -11.23
CA PRO A 209 14.17 -4.09 -12.67
C PRO A 209 14.63 -5.35 -13.42
N THR A 210 15.31 -6.26 -12.71
CA THR A 210 15.90 -7.50 -13.22
C THR A 210 15.58 -8.67 -12.28
N ALA A 211 15.88 -9.91 -12.68
CA ALA A 211 15.65 -11.08 -11.82
C ALA A 211 16.60 -11.18 -10.60
N TYR A 212 17.64 -10.35 -10.53
CA TYR A 212 18.70 -10.44 -9.53
C TYR A 212 18.95 -9.10 -8.81
N PRO A 213 17.96 -8.57 -8.08
CA PRO A 213 18.20 -7.41 -7.21
C PRO A 213 19.18 -7.76 -6.09
N ARG A 214 19.88 -6.74 -5.55
CA ARG A 214 20.69 -6.90 -4.33
C ARG A 214 19.78 -7.25 -3.15
N ALA A 215 20.06 -8.35 -2.47
CA ALA A 215 19.33 -8.77 -1.28
C ALA A 215 20.17 -9.66 -0.35
N SER A 216 19.93 -9.55 0.96
CA SER A 216 20.50 -10.46 1.95
C SER A 216 19.57 -10.66 3.16
N ASN A 217 18.90 -11.82 3.21
CA ASN A 217 18.04 -12.19 4.34
C ASN A 217 18.81 -12.38 5.66
N ARG A 218 20.14 -12.54 5.60
CA ARG A 218 21.04 -12.58 6.78
C ARG A 218 21.01 -11.29 7.60
N ARG A 219 20.51 -10.19 7.04
CA ARG A 219 20.44 -8.87 7.67
C ARG A 219 19.13 -8.61 8.44
N VAL A 220 18.18 -9.54 8.32
CA VAL A 220 16.82 -9.44 8.88
C VAL A 220 16.40 -10.71 9.62
N LEU A 221 17.37 -11.43 10.18
CA LEU A 221 17.10 -12.63 10.97
C LEU A 221 16.23 -12.32 12.19
N GLN A 222 15.39 -13.27 12.56
CA GLN A 222 14.61 -13.25 13.80
C GLN A 222 15.20 -14.26 14.80
N PRO A 223 14.90 -14.14 16.11
CA PRO A 223 15.30 -15.14 17.10
C PRO A 223 14.85 -16.55 16.70
N TYR A 224 15.56 -17.57 17.18
CA TYR A 224 15.11 -18.96 17.04
C TYR A 224 13.87 -19.21 17.90
N SER A 225 12.99 -20.13 17.46
CA SER A 225 11.93 -20.65 18.32
C SER A 225 12.53 -21.45 19.48
N ALA A 226 11.77 -21.60 20.56
CA ALA A 226 12.18 -22.41 21.72
C ALA A 226 12.52 -23.87 21.30
N ASP A 227 11.76 -24.41 20.34
CA ASP A 227 12.00 -25.74 19.80
C ASP A 227 13.29 -25.83 18.99
N MET A 228 13.59 -24.82 18.19
CA MET A 228 14.84 -24.76 17.43
C MET A 228 16.04 -24.60 18.36
N GLU A 229 15.92 -23.78 19.41
CA GLU A 229 16.96 -23.68 20.45
C GLU A 229 17.18 -25.02 21.16
N ARG A 230 16.12 -25.76 21.48
CA ARG A 230 16.21 -27.10 22.06
C ARG A 230 16.90 -28.10 21.11
N LEU A 231 16.60 -28.02 19.82
CA LEU A 231 17.21 -28.86 18.79
C LEU A 231 18.71 -28.55 18.65
N LEU A 232 19.08 -27.27 18.59
CA LEU A 232 20.48 -26.83 18.50
C LEU A 232 21.31 -27.23 19.73
N ARG A 233 20.70 -27.38 20.91
CA ARG A 233 21.39 -27.87 22.12
C ARG A 233 21.62 -29.38 22.11
N ARG A 234 20.70 -30.15 21.54
CA ARG A 234 20.72 -31.63 21.61
C ARG A 234 21.44 -32.30 20.44
N SER A 235 21.88 -31.50 19.45
CA SER A 235 22.38 -31.93 18.14
C SER A 235 21.33 -32.76 17.38
N TYR A 236 20.95 -32.28 16.20
CA TYR A 236 19.98 -32.98 15.36
C TYR A 236 20.58 -34.29 14.83
N ARG A 237 19.93 -35.40 15.15
CA ARG A 237 20.18 -36.69 14.49
C ARG A 237 19.40 -36.71 13.19
N VAL A 238 20.10 -36.92 12.08
CA VAL A 238 19.53 -37.09 10.73
C VAL A 238 18.39 -38.11 10.81
N LYS A 239 17.19 -37.68 10.42
CA LYS A 239 16.02 -38.55 10.25
C LYS A 239 15.49 -38.37 8.85
N SER A 240 15.15 -39.48 8.20
CA SER A 240 14.38 -39.45 6.96
C SER A 240 12.95 -39.04 7.29
N ARG A 241 12.42 -38.01 6.62
CA ARG A 241 11.00 -37.68 6.71
C ARG A 241 10.19 -38.58 5.79
N PRO A 242 8.89 -38.82 6.08
CA PRO A 242 7.99 -39.51 5.18
C PRO A 242 7.92 -38.89 3.77
N SER A 243 8.22 -37.59 3.65
CA SER A 243 8.28 -36.84 2.39
C SER A 243 9.55 -37.09 1.56
N GLY A 244 10.46 -37.96 1.99
CA GLY A 244 11.72 -38.27 1.28
C GLY A 244 12.81 -37.20 1.40
N HIS A 245 12.54 -36.07 2.07
CA HIS A 245 13.55 -35.02 2.26
C HIS A 245 14.50 -35.38 3.42
N ALA A 246 15.77 -35.61 3.10
CA ALA A 246 16.80 -35.92 4.09
C ALA A 246 17.30 -34.64 4.77
N ILE A 247 17.08 -34.53 6.09
CA ILE A 247 17.63 -33.42 6.87
C ILE A 247 19.09 -33.73 7.21
N THR A 248 20.02 -32.95 6.65
CA THR A 248 21.45 -33.09 6.90
C THR A 248 21.85 -32.52 8.27
N ASP A 249 23.05 -32.88 8.73
CA ASP A 249 23.70 -32.37 9.94
C ASP A 249 23.94 -30.84 9.91
N LYS A 250 23.86 -30.21 8.73
CA LYS A 250 23.96 -28.76 8.54
C LYS A 250 22.93 -27.95 9.34
N PHE A 251 21.84 -28.58 9.81
CA PHE A 251 20.89 -27.95 10.73
C PHE A 251 21.47 -27.63 12.10
N ASN A 252 22.65 -28.16 12.44
CA ASN A 252 23.34 -27.87 13.70
C ASN A 252 24.10 -26.53 13.69
N HIS A 253 24.24 -25.86 12.54
CA HIS A 253 24.93 -24.58 12.46
C HIS A 253 24.08 -23.43 13.03
N ARG A 254 24.59 -22.77 14.08
CA ARG A 254 24.00 -21.54 14.63
C ARG A 254 24.30 -20.34 13.73
N ASN A 255 23.31 -19.92 12.96
CA ASN A 255 23.40 -18.81 12.00
C ASN A 255 22.92 -17.47 12.58
N ARG A 256 23.16 -17.19 13.87
CA ARG A 256 22.73 -15.98 14.63
C ARG A 256 21.20 -15.78 14.76
N GLY A 257 20.39 -16.51 14.01
CA GLY A 257 18.93 -16.47 14.06
C GLY A 257 18.28 -17.29 12.94
N SER A 258 16.96 -17.28 12.88
CA SER A 258 16.17 -17.90 11.81
C SER A 258 15.83 -16.89 10.72
N ILE A 259 15.67 -17.38 9.48
CA ILE A 259 15.19 -16.56 8.36
C ILE A 259 13.69 -16.29 8.61
N PRO A 260 13.23 -15.02 8.56
CA PRO A 260 11.82 -14.70 8.76
C PRO A 260 10.96 -15.18 7.57
N PRO A 261 9.66 -15.43 7.78
CA PRO A 261 8.72 -15.64 6.68
C PRO A 261 8.44 -14.32 5.93
N ASN A 262 7.68 -14.40 4.83
CA ASN A 262 7.18 -13.23 4.11
C ASN A 262 5.96 -12.56 4.77
N LEU A 263 5.62 -12.94 6.02
CA LEU A 263 4.64 -12.26 6.86
C LEU A 263 5.36 -11.33 7.86
N LEU A 264 5.20 -10.03 7.68
CA LEU A 264 5.75 -8.99 8.56
C LEU A 264 4.68 -8.57 9.56
N VAL A 265 5.04 -8.46 10.84
CA VAL A 265 4.10 -8.04 11.89
C VAL A 265 4.58 -6.75 12.52
N ALA A 266 3.75 -5.71 12.43
CA ALA A 266 4.05 -4.42 13.05
C ALA A 266 2.76 -3.61 13.29
N GLY A 267 2.60 -3.09 14.50
CA GLY A 267 1.54 -2.12 14.82
C GLY A 267 1.89 -0.71 14.35
N ASN A 268 0.85 0.09 14.08
CA ASN A 268 0.95 1.54 13.82
C ASN A 268 0.39 2.40 14.97
N ASN A 269 0.31 1.83 16.18
CA ASN A 269 -0.24 2.44 17.38
C ASN A 269 0.80 3.18 18.24
N GLU A 270 1.92 3.59 17.65
CA GLU A 270 2.91 4.42 18.34
C GLU A 270 2.29 5.80 18.64
N SER A 271 2.21 6.16 19.92
CA SER A 271 1.59 7.41 20.41
C SER A 271 2.56 8.39 21.07
N ASN A 272 3.79 7.95 21.40
CA ASN A 272 4.75 8.71 22.22
C ASN A 272 6.05 9.06 21.51
N SER A 273 6.09 8.95 20.17
CA SER A 273 7.30 9.21 19.40
C SER A 273 7.69 10.69 19.43
N ALA A 274 8.97 10.98 19.17
CA ALA A 274 9.46 12.34 19.06
C ALA A 274 8.66 13.16 18.03
N TYR A 275 8.28 12.53 16.92
CA TYR A 275 7.41 13.13 15.90
C TYR A 275 6.03 13.50 16.44
N ILE A 276 5.38 12.63 17.21
CA ILE A 276 4.03 12.91 17.74
C ILE A 276 4.08 14.05 18.75
N LYS A 277 5.05 14.01 19.68
CA LYS A 277 5.27 15.08 20.65
C LYS A 277 5.52 16.41 19.96
N TYR A 278 6.40 16.40 18.95
CA TYR A 278 6.69 17.58 18.14
C TYR A 278 5.45 18.17 17.46
N CYS A 279 4.59 17.33 16.87
CA CYS A 279 3.33 17.77 16.28
C CYS A 279 2.38 18.35 17.33
N GLN A 280 2.21 17.69 18.47
CA GLN A 280 1.34 18.14 19.56
C GLN A 280 1.77 19.49 20.12
N GLU A 281 3.06 19.66 20.42
CA GLU A 281 3.64 20.90 20.95
C GLU A 281 3.44 22.11 20.02
N ARG A 282 3.25 21.87 18.72
CA ARG A 282 3.10 22.91 17.69
C ARG A 282 1.70 23.01 17.09
N GLY A 283 0.74 22.26 17.63
CA GLY A 283 -0.63 22.22 17.10
C GLY A 283 -0.72 21.70 15.66
N LEU A 284 0.22 20.85 15.23
CA LEU A 284 0.24 20.28 13.88
C LEU A 284 -0.56 18.97 13.82
N THR A 285 -1.26 18.74 12.72
CA THR A 285 -1.98 17.49 12.46
C THR A 285 -1.01 16.33 12.25
N VAL A 286 -1.14 15.29 13.06
CA VAL A 286 -0.40 14.03 12.86
C VAL A 286 -0.87 13.35 11.58
N HIS A 287 0.06 12.92 10.74
CA HIS A 287 -0.26 12.25 9.48
C HIS A 287 -1.14 11.01 9.76
N PRO A 288 -2.32 10.89 9.12
CA PRO A 288 -3.36 9.94 9.52
C PRO A 288 -3.06 8.50 9.13
N ALA A 289 -2.25 8.28 8.09
CA ALA A 289 -1.97 6.96 7.51
C ALA A 289 -0.46 6.73 7.37
N ARG A 290 0.24 6.59 8.50
CA ARG A 290 1.68 6.28 8.52
C ARG A 290 1.87 4.76 8.56
N PHE A 291 2.72 4.21 7.70
CA PHE A 291 3.18 2.83 7.90
C PHE A 291 4.15 2.73 9.08
N SER A 292 4.29 1.54 9.67
CA SER A 292 5.18 1.33 10.81
C SER A 292 6.64 1.42 10.37
N ALA A 293 7.51 2.09 11.15
CA ALA A 293 8.94 2.20 10.85
C ALA A 293 9.65 0.84 10.73
N ALA A 294 9.08 -0.22 11.30
CA ALA A 294 9.57 -1.58 11.16
C ALA A 294 9.58 -2.07 9.70
N ILE A 295 8.59 -1.65 8.89
CA ILE A 295 8.45 -2.06 7.49
C ILE A 295 9.58 -1.51 6.62
N PRO A 296 9.79 -0.18 6.47
CA PRO A 296 10.92 0.33 5.71
C PRO A 296 12.26 -0.10 6.34
N ARG A 297 12.37 -0.24 7.67
CA ARG A 297 13.61 -0.74 8.30
C ARG A 297 13.98 -2.13 7.84
N PHE A 298 13.01 -3.03 7.70
CA PHE A 298 13.24 -4.39 7.20
C PHE A 298 13.88 -4.35 5.80
N PHE A 299 13.22 -3.66 4.87
CA PHE A 299 13.67 -3.62 3.47
C PHE A 299 14.95 -2.81 3.28
N VAL A 300 15.14 -1.69 3.98
CA VAL A 300 16.40 -0.94 3.93
C VAL A 300 17.57 -1.81 4.39
N ARG A 301 17.41 -2.59 5.47
CA ARG A 301 18.47 -3.51 5.93
C ARG A 301 18.71 -4.65 4.95
N MET A 302 17.65 -5.25 4.40
CA MET A 302 17.76 -6.41 3.51
C MET A 302 18.32 -6.07 2.13
N LEU A 303 18.00 -4.88 1.59
CA LEU A 303 18.16 -4.56 0.17
C LEU A 303 19.20 -3.46 -0.13
N THR A 304 19.83 -2.86 0.89
CA THR A 304 20.81 -1.77 0.70
C THR A 304 22.01 -1.89 1.63
N ASP A 305 23.11 -1.22 1.30
CA ASP A 305 24.27 -0.97 2.15
C ASP A 305 24.28 0.48 2.70
N PRO A 306 25.03 0.78 3.78
CA PRO A 306 25.26 2.17 4.19
C PRO A 306 25.78 3.01 3.01
N GLY A 307 25.29 4.24 2.89
CA GLY A 307 25.61 5.14 1.77
C GLY A 307 24.75 4.98 0.51
N ASP A 308 24.07 3.84 0.33
CA ASP A 308 23.15 3.65 -0.80
C ASP A 308 21.98 4.65 -0.77
N LEU A 309 21.41 4.93 -1.94
CA LEU A 309 20.33 5.91 -2.09
C LEU A 309 18.95 5.25 -2.00
N VAL A 310 18.18 5.65 -0.99
CA VAL A 310 16.79 5.25 -0.76
C VAL A 310 15.83 6.40 -1.11
N VAL A 311 14.78 6.12 -1.87
CA VAL A 311 13.79 7.13 -2.27
C VAL A 311 12.38 6.76 -1.81
N ASP A 312 11.64 7.75 -1.34
CA ASP A 312 10.21 7.65 -1.06
C ASP A 312 9.45 8.79 -1.79
N PRO A 313 8.77 8.50 -2.90
CA PRO A 313 8.03 9.51 -3.66
C PRO A 313 6.71 9.95 -2.99
N PHE A 314 6.27 9.27 -1.92
CA PHE A 314 5.05 9.58 -1.16
C PHE A 314 5.39 9.74 0.32
N GLY A 315 6.23 10.73 0.61
CA GLY A 315 6.96 10.83 1.86
C GLY A 315 6.08 10.95 3.12
N GLY A 316 4.92 11.59 3.04
CA GLY A 316 4.02 11.80 4.18
C GLY A 316 4.78 12.38 5.38
N SER A 317 4.71 11.67 6.52
CA SER A 317 5.48 12.05 7.72
C SER A 317 6.99 11.77 7.66
N CYS A 318 7.52 11.25 6.55
CA CYS A 318 8.93 10.95 6.30
C CYS A 318 9.55 9.87 7.24
N VAL A 319 8.78 8.82 7.56
CA VAL A 319 9.30 7.65 8.32
C VAL A 319 10.46 6.97 7.60
N THR A 320 10.38 6.84 6.27
CA THR A 320 11.45 6.27 5.46
C THR A 320 12.76 7.04 5.64
N GLY A 321 12.71 8.37 5.61
CA GLY A 321 13.87 9.22 5.82
C GLY A 321 14.49 9.06 7.21
N GLU A 322 13.67 9.03 8.27
CA GLU A 322 14.12 8.79 9.65
C GLU A 322 14.83 7.42 9.81
N VAL A 323 14.27 6.37 9.21
CA VAL A 323 14.91 5.04 9.20
C VAL A 323 16.23 5.06 8.45
N CYS A 324 16.29 5.74 7.30
CA CYS A 324 17.50 5.82 6.49
C CYS A 324 18.60 6.65 7.16
N GLU A 325 18.25 7.79 7.79
CA GLU A 325 19.18 8.57 8.61
C GLU A 325 19.88 7.68 9.65
N ALA A 326 19.08 6.94 10.42
CA ALA A 326 19.59 6.08 11.47
C ALA A 326 20.42 4.89 10.99
N LEU A 327 20.15 4.41 9.77
CA LEU A 327 20.90 3.31 9.16
C LEU A 327 22.07 3.82 8.29
N GLY A 328 22.32 5.13 8.24
CA GLY A 328 23.38 5.72 7.45
C GLY A 328 23.20 5.55 5.93
N ARG A 329 21.96 5.50 5.43
CA ARG A 329 21.65 5.50 3.98
C ARG A 329 21.44 6.93 3.51
N GLN A 330 21.86 7.23 2.29
CA GLN A 330 21.43 8.46 1.64
C GLN A 330 19.94 8.34 1.33
N TRP A 331 19.17 9.41 1.50
CA TRP A 331 17.73 9.33 1.20
C TRP A 331 17.14 10.60 0.62
N ARG A 332 16.06 10.45 -0.16
CA ARG A 332 15.23 11.55 -0.65
C ARG A 332 13.76 11.19 -0.47
N CYS A 333 13.00 12.07 0.17
CA CYS A 333 11.54 11.98 0.23
C CYS A 333 10.90 13.15 -0.52
N CYS A 334 9.75 12.91 -1.15
CA CYS A 334 8.94 13.95 -1.78
C CYS A 334 7.55 13.95 -1.17
N GLU A 335 7.02 15.13 -0.86
CA GLU A 335 5.70 15.27 -0.28
C GLU A 335 4.98 16.46 -0.93
N LEU A 336 3.69 16.27 -1.24
CA LEU A 336 2.89 17.27 -1.93
C LEU A 336 2.28 18.28 -0.95
N ARG A 337 1.93 17.85 0.28
CA ARG A 337 1.26 18.69 1.27
C ARG A 337 2.24 19.24 2.30
N GLU A 338 2.36 20.57 2.32
CA GLU A 338 3.25 21.30 3.22
C GLU A 338 3.05 20.95 4.70
N GLU A 339 1.80 20.75 5.14
CA GLU A 339 1.49 20.38 6.53
C GLU A 339 2.18 19.09 7.01
N TYR A 340 2.40 18.11 6.13
CA TYR A 340 3.10 16.88 6.50
C TYR A 340 4.60 17.06 6.53
N ILE A 341 5.12 17.96 5.69
CA ILE A 341 6.53 18.36 5.72
C ILE A 341 6.83 19.07 7.04
N ASP A 342 5.95 19.96 7.49
CA ASP A 342 6.12 20.66 8.77
C ASP A 342 6.16 19.70 9.95
N GLY A 343 5.27 18.70 9.98
CA GLY A 343 5.34 17.61 10.95
C GLY A 343 6.63 16.79 10.81
N ALA A 344 7.05 16.46 9.58
CA ALA A 344 8.25 15.67 9.33
C ALA A 344 9.54 16.33 9.85
N ARG A 345 9.58 17.67 9.98
CA ARG A 345 10.72 18.39 10.61
C ARG A 345 11.06 17.84 11.99
N GLY A 346 10.06 17.43 12.78
CA GLY A 346 10.26 16.87 14.12
C GLY A 346 11.13 15.61 14.16
N ARG A 347 11.24 14.88 13.04
CA ARG A 347 12.09 13.67 12.93
C ARG A 347 13.58 13.98 12.78
N PHE A 348 13.92 15.22 12.40
CA PHE A 348 15.28 15.60 12.00
C PHE A 348 15.87 16.74 12.85
N GLN A 349 15.26 17.07 13.99
CA GLN A 349 15.71 18.15 14.88
C GLN A 349 16.69 17.71 15.97
N ARG A 350 16.98 16.41 16.09
CA ARG A 350 17.95 15.91 17.08
C ARG A 350 19.38 16.26 16.66
N GLY A 351 20.16 16.76 17.61
CA GLY A 351 21.56 17.16 17.41
C GLY A 351 22.47 15.98 17.03
N ARG A 352 23.69 16.32 16.58
CA ARG A 352 24.73 15.41 16.07
C ARG A 352 25.10 14.23 16.98
N ASP A 353 24.75 14.31 18.27
CA ASP A 353 25.18 13.41 19.34
C ASP A 353 24.08 12.45 19.84
N ASP A 354 22.87 12.51 19.27
CA ASP A 354 21.80 11.55 19.57
C ASP A 354 21.90 10.37 18.58
N ASP A 355 22.99 9.60 18.68
CA ASP A 355 23.22 8.31 17.97
C ASP A 355 22.21 7.21 18.39
N GLY A 356 21.17 7.58 19.15
CA GLY A 356 20.05 6.74 19.49
C GLY A 356 19.33 6.28 18.24
N ALA A 357 19.46 4.99 17.91
CA ALA A 357 18.60 4.29 16.98
C ALA A 357 17.14 4.76 17.17
N PRO A 358 16.36 4.98 16.08
CA PRO A 358 14.96 5.42 16.15
C PRO A 358 14.28 4.62 17.23
N THR A 359 13.62 5.33 18.15
CA THR A 359 12.90 4.78 19.30
C THR A 359 12.01 3.63 18.82
N GLY A 360 12.61 2.47 18.84
CA GLY A 360 12.24 1.30 18.04
C GLY A 360 13.07 0.09 18.48
N GLY A 361 13.93 0.27 19.50
CA GLY A 361 14.07 -0.72 20.57
C GLY A 361 12.77 -0.83 21.37
N ALA A 362 11.63 -1.03 20.70
CA ALA A 362 10.54 -1.73 21.35
C ALA A 362 11.16 -3.05 21.82
N ARG A 363 11.09 -3.35 23.12
CA ARG A 363 11.38 -4.69 23.63
C ARG A 363 10.75 -5.66 22.64
N ALA A 364 11.55 -6.53 22.03
CA ALA A 364 11.09 -7.45 21.01
C ALA A 364 9.97 -8.32 21.59
N LYS A 365 8.72 -7.86 21.45
CA LYS A 365 7.55 -8.58 21.92
C LYS A 365 7.14 -9.45 20.73
N PRO A 366 7.22 -10.78 20.83
CA PRO A 366 6.66 -11.64 19.81
C PRO A 366 5.17 -11.32 19.68
N TYR A 367 4.68 -11.27 18.44
CA TYR A 367 3.25 -11.27 18.18
C TYR A 367 2.82 -12.74 18.09
N GLU A 368 1.82 -13.09 18.89
CA GLU A 368 1.23 -14.43 18.91
C GLU A 368 -0.11 -14.42 18.17
N LEU A 369 -0.36 -15.51 17.44
CA LEU A 369 -1.63 -15.80 16.79
C LEU A 369 -2.16 -17.10 17.34
N TRP A 370 -3.46 -17.14 17.62
CA TRP A 370 -4.15 -18.38 17.91
C TRP A 370 -4.24 -19.25 16.65
N ALA A 371 -4.30 -20.57 16.86
CA ALA A 371 -4.61 -21.49 15.78
C ALA A 371 -5.98 -21.14 15.16
N PRO A 372 -6.16 -21.26 13.83
CA PRO A 372 -7.45 -21.07 13.20
C PRO A 372 -8.52 -21.98 13.80
N ALA A 373 -9.71 -21.45 14.06
CA ALA A 373 -10.87 -22.18 14.59
C ALA A 373 -10.56 -22.99 15.87
N LEU A 374 -9.77 -22.42 16.80
CA LEU A 374 -9.41 -23.08 18.06
C LEU A 374 -10.61 -23.30 19.00
N LEU A 375 -11.62 -22.44 18.93
CA LEU A 375 -12.84 -22.57 19.71
C LEU A 375 -13.88 -23.26 18.83
N ASP A 376 -14.47 -24.34 19.35
CA ASP A 376 -15.64 -24.95 18.74
C ASP A 376 -16.79 -23.91 18.74
N ALA A 377 -17.48 -23.82 17.61
CA ALA A 377 -18.71 -23.05 17.50
C ALA A 377 -19.87 -24.05 17.49
N ASP A 378 -20.92 -23.75 18.25
CA ASP A 378 -22.19 -24.45 18.08
C ASP A 378 -22.83 -23.95 16.77
N GLU A 379 -22.82 -24.81 15.75
CA GLU A 379 -23.37 -24.48 14.43
C GLU A 379 -24.90 -24.31 14.46
N ASP A 380 -25.59 -24.89 15.44
CA ASP A 380 -27.02 -24.68 15.66
C ASP A 380 -27.30 -23.29 16.26
N GLU A 381 -26.39 -22.75 17.07
CA GLU A 381 -26.46 -21.37 17.60
C GLU A 381 -25.97 -20.30 16.61
N ALA A 382 -25.20 -20.70 15.59
CA ALA A 382 -24.63 -19.80 14.59
C ALA A 382 -24.84 -20.29 13.14
N PRO A 383 -26.10 -20.49 12.70
CA PRO A 383 -26.38 -21.01 11.37
C PRO A 383 -25.97 -20.03 10.27
N LEU A 384 -25.62 -20.56 9.10
CA LEU A 384 -25.37 -19.74 7.92
C LEU A 384 -26.69 -19.13 7.43
N ALA A 385 -26.66 -17.82 7.14
CA ALA A 385 -27.80 -17.16 6.51
C ALA A 385 -27.91 -17.57 5.03
N ASP A 386 -29.10 -18.02 4.60
CA ASP A 386 -29.38 -18.45 3.22
C ASP A 386 -29.10 -17.36 2.17
N ASP A 387 -29.22 -16.09 2.55
CA ASP A 387 -28.96 -14.95 1.68
C ASP A 387 -27.48 -14.48 1.70
N GLY A 388 -26.60 -15.22 2.37
CA GLY A 388 -25.18 -14.90 2.53
C GLY A 388 -24.91 -13.68 3.40
N GLY A 389 -25.88 -13.27 4.22
CA GLY A 389 -25.84 -12.07 5.07
C GLY A 389 -26.15 -10.79 4.30
N ARG A 390 -27.01 -10.87 3.26
CA ARG A 390 -27.48 -9.72 2.46
C ARG A 390 -28.52 -8.88 3.22
N ALA A 391 -29.34 -9.48 4.06
CA ALA A 391 -30.14 -8.80 5.06
C ALA A 391 -29.27 -8.43 6.26
N ARG A 392 -29.53 -7.25 6.82
CA ARG A 392 -28.91 -6.87 8.09
C ARG A 392 -29.64 -7.60 9.22
N PRO A 393 -28.94 -8.26 10.16
CA PRO A 393 -29.58 -8.86 11.33
C PRO A 393 -30.41 -7.82 12.10
N SER A 394 -31.56 -8.22 12.65
CA SER A 394 -32.32 -7.40 13.59
C SER A 394 -31.49 -7.17 14.84
N SER A 395 -31.42 -5.91 15.28
CA SER A 395 -30.63 -5.46 16.44
C SER A 395 -31.09 -6.05 17.75
#